data_AF-A0A2R6WJ13-F1
#
_entry.id   AF-A0A2R6WJ13-F1
#
_cell.length_a   1.000
_cell.length_b   1.000
_cell.length_c   1.000
_cell.angle_alpha   90.00
_cell.angle_beta   90.00
_cell.angle_gamma   90.00
#
_symmetry.space_group_name_H-M   'P 1'
#
loop_
_entity.id
_entity.type
_entity.pdbx_description
1 polymer ?
#
loop_
_entity_poly.entity_id
_entity_poly.type
_entity_poly.pdbx_seq_one_letter_code
_entity_poly.pdbx_strand_id
1 'polypeptide(L)' 'MASDQAILDKQRYFQSVHKLTHLKGPRDKITSVVIPWVLFGSAAFMMGTGLSKLYTGTGKKEGA' A
#
# COMPACT_ATOMS: atom_id res chain seq x y z
N MET A 1 -4.25 -30.85 17.71
CA MET A 1 -4.90 -31.68 16.67
C MET A 1 -5.69 -30.84 15.66
N ALA A 2 -6.73 -30.07 16.02
CA ALA A 2 -7.45 -29.22 15.07
C ALA A 2 -6.65 -27.98 14.59
N SER A 3 -5.80 -27.43 15.47
CA SER A 3 -4.87 -26.33 15.16
C SER A 3 -3.83 -26.69 14.11
N ASP A 4 -3.37 -27.94 14.12
CA ASP A 4 -2.19 -28.37 13.36
C ASP A 4 -2.54 -28.57 11.88
N GLN A 5 -3.74 -29.10 11.61
CA GLN A 5 -4.29 -29.23 10.25
C GLN A 5 -4.42 -27.87 9.57
N ALA A 6 -4.92 -26.85 10.29
CA ALA A 6 -5.06 -25.50 9.74
C ALA A 6 -3.70 -24.88 9.35
N ILE A 7 -2.63 -25.16 10.11
CA ILE A 7 -1.28 -24.69 9.80
C ILE A 7 -0.73 -25.45 8.59
N LEU A 8 -0.89 -26.78 8.54
CA LEU A 8 -0.42 -27.61 7.43
C LEU A 8 -1.11 -27.24 6.11
N ASP A 9 -2.41 -26.93 6.13
CA ASP A 9 -3.15 -26.47 4.96
C ASP A 9 -2.64 -25.13 4.43
N LYS A 10 -2.35 -24.18 5.33
CA LYS A 10 -1.72 -22.91 4.94
C LYS A 10 -0.31 -23.12 4.40
N GLN A 11 0.50 -23.97 5.04
CA GLN A 11 1.83 -24.31 4.56
C GLN A 11 1.78 -24.91 3.15
N ARG A 12 0.88 -25.87 2.90
CA ARG A 12 0.71 -26.48 1.58
C ARG A 12 0.26 -25.48 0.53
N TYR A 13 -0.72 -24.63 0.87
CA TYR A 13 -1.18 -23.54 0.00
C TYR A 13 -0.03 -22.59 -0.37
N PHE A 14 0.64 -22.01 0.63
CA PHE A 14 1.72 -21.06 0.40
C PHE A 14 2.93 -21.72 -0.25
N GLN A 15 3.24 -22.99 -0.01
CA GLN A 15 4.36 -23.68 -0.69
C GLN A 15 4.06 -24.01 -2.16
N SER A 16 2.79 -24.25 -2.52
CA SER A 16 2.40 -24.54 -3.92
C SER A 16 2.45 -23.33 -4.85
N VAL A 17 2.32 -22.11 -4.30
CA VAL A 17 2.26 -20.88 -5.09
C VAL A 17 3.67 -20.39 -5.44
N HIS A 18 3.99 -20.33 -6.73
CA HIS A 18 5.24 -19.78 -7.24
C HIS A 18 5.12 -18.27 -7.51
N LYS A 19 5.00 -17.47 -6.44
CA LYS A 19 4.99 -15.99 -6.48
C LYS A 19 5.95 -15.43 -5.43
N LEU A 20 6.34 -14.17 -5.61
CA LEU A 20 7.07 -13.40 -4.61
C LEU A 20 6.29 -13.37 -3.29
N THR A 21 7.01 -13.36 -2.16
CA THR A 21 6.44 -13.51 -0.82
C THR A 21 5.30 -12.52 -0.52
N HIS A 22 5.43 -11.28 -0.96
CA HIS A 22 4.44 -10.21 -0.76
C HIS A 22 3.27 -10.23 -1.77
N LEU A 23 3.17 -11.26 -2.62
CA LEU A 23 2.10 -11.46 -3.61
C LEU A 23 1.48 -12.85 -3.50
N LYS A 24 1.83 -13.61 -2.46
CA LYS A 24 1.48 -15.03 -2.32
C LYS A 24 0.04 -15.20 -1.86
N GLY A 25 -0.39 -14.39 -0.91
CA GLY A 25 -1.77 -14.33 -0.47
C GLY A 25 -2.64 -13.44 -1.37
N PRO A 26 -3.94 -13.76 -1.52
CA PRO A 26 -4.88 -12.89 -2.23
C PRO A 26 -5.06 -11.53 -1.53
N ARG A 27 -4.94 -11.51 -0.19
CA ARG A 27 -4.96 -10.26 0.59
C ARG A 27 -3.68 -9.45 0.43
N ASP A 28 -2.54 -10.12 0.21
CA ASP A 28 -1.23 -9.48 0.08
C ASP A 28 -1.17 -8.58 -1.17
N LYS A 29 -1.88 -8.92 -2.26
CA LYS A 29 -1.99 -8.02 -3.42
C LYS A 29 -2.63 -6.68 -3.06
N ILE A 30 -3.67 -6.69 -2.23
CA ILE A 30 -4.36 -5.46 -1.82
C ILE A 30 -3.45 -4.65 -0.90
N THR A 31 -2.87 -5.30 0.12
CA THR A 31 -2.08 -4.62 1.15
C THR A 31 -0.68 -4.21 0.69
N SER A 32 -0.06 -4.95 -0.23
CA SER A 32 1.31 -4.68 -0.68
C SER A 32 1.40 -3.96 -2.02
N VAL A 33 0.32 -3.87 -2.80
CA VAL A 33 0.31 -3.16 -4.09
C VAL A 33 -0.64 -1.97 -4.06
N VAL A 34 -1.93 -2.22 -3.79
CA VAL A 34 -2.97 -1.19 -3.93
C VAL A 34 -2.84 -0.10 -2.86
N ILE A 35 -2.77 -0.48 -1.59
CA ILE A 35 -2.68 0.50 -0.48
C ILE A 35 -1.42 1.38 -0.62
N PRO A 36 -0.21 0.81 -0.85
CA PRO A 36 0.99 1.63 -1.00
C PRO A 36 0.92 2.56 -2.22
N TRP A 37 0.35 2.10 -3.35
CA TRP A 37 0.20 2.93 -4.55
C TRP A 37 -0.76 4.10 -4.35
N VAL A 38 -1.92 3.86 -3.74
CA VAL A 38 -2.90 4.92 -3.46
C VAL A 38 -2.31 5.93 -2.49
N LEU A 39 -1.65 5.47 -1.43
CA LEU A 39 -1.00 6.34 -0.46
C LEU A 39 0.10 7.18 -1.11
N PHE A 40 0.98 6.55 -1.90
CA PHE A 40 2.04 7.24 -2.62
C PHE A 40 1.48 8.27 -3.62
N GLY A 41 0.45 7.90 -4.39
CA GLY A 41 -0.21 8.81 -5.33
C GLY A 41 -0.82 10.02 -4.63
N SER A 42 -1.52 9.80 -3.51
CA SER A 42 -2.11 10.89 -2.72
C SER A 42 -1.05 11.83 -2.14
N ALA A 43 0.04 11.28 -1.60
CA ALA A 43 1.16 12.05 -1.07
C ALA A 43 1.88 12.85 -2.17
N ALA A 44 2.16 12.23 -3.32
CA ALA A 44 2.77 12.89 -4.47
C ALA A 44 1.89 14.03 -4.99
N PHE A 45 0.57 13.83 -5.04
CA PHE A 45 -0.38 14.86 -5.45
C PHE A 45 -0.42 16.05 -4.48
N MET A 46 -0.46 15.77 -3.17
CA MET A 46 -0.39 16.82 -2.14
C MET A 46 0.93 17.59 -2.21
N MET A 47 2.04 16.89 -2.43
CA MET A 47 3.36 17.51 -2.59
C MET A 47 3.41 18.40 -3.84
N GLY A 48 2.95 17.91 -4.99
CA GLY A 48 2.96 18.67 -6.24
C GLY A 48 2.08 19.91 -6.20
N THR A 49 0.88 19.80 -5.65
CA THR A 49 -0.02 20.96 -5.48
C THR A 49 0.51 21.96 -4.45
N GLY A 50 1.14 21.47 -3.37
CA GLY A 50 1.83 22.31 -2.40
C GLY A 50 2.97 23.11 -3.04
N LEU A 51 3.86 22.43 -3.78
CA LEU A 51 4.95 23.06 -4.51
C LEU A 51 4.45 24.06 -5.55
N SER A 52 3.44 23.71 -6.34
CA SER A 52 2.86 24.62 -7.35
C SER A 52 2.30 25.91 -6.72
N LYS A 53 1.62 25.81 -5.57
CA LYS A 53 1.12 26.98 -4.82
C LYS A 53 2.26 27.81 -4.21
N LEU A 54 3.36 27.17 -3.80
CA LEU A 54 4.56 27.87 -3.33
C LEU A 54 5.25 28.62 -4.47
N TYR A 55 5.49 27.98 -5.62
CA TYR A 55 6.11 28.62 -6.79
C TYR A 55 5.30 29.79 -7.34
N THR A 56 3.97 29.71 -7.27
CA THR A 56 3.06 30.77 -7.76
C THR A 56 2.82 31.86 -6.71
N GLY A 57 3.26 31.66 -5.46
CA GLY A 57 3.05 32.62 -4.35
C GLY A 57 1.60 32.71 -3.84
N THR A 58 0.68 31.89 -4.34
CA THR A 58 -0.77 31.90 -4.07
C THR A 58 -1.20 31.08 -2.84
N GLY A 59 -0.24 30.68 -1.99
CA GLY A 59 -0.49 29.88 -0.78
C GLY A 59 -0.49 30.66 0.54
N LYS A 60 -0.30 31.98 0.52
CA LYS A 60 -0.29 32.80 1.74
C LYS A 60 -1.72 32.92 2.29
N LYS A 61 -1.94 32.44 3.52
CA LYS A 61 -3.17 32.76 4.25
C LYS A 61 -3.07 34.22 4.69
N GLU A 62 -3.98 35.06 4.19
CA GLU A 62 -4.13 36.42 4.68
C GLU A 62 -4.86 36.35 6.03
N GLY A 63 -4.21 36.83 7.11
CA GLY A 63 -4.81 37.01 8.43
C GLY A 63 -4.69 35.83 9.40
N ALA A 64 -3.63 35.84 10.20
CA ALA A 64 -3.61 35.36 11.57
C ALA A 64 -2.92 36.43 12.43
#